data_AF-A0A1S2Q2S3-F1
#
_entry.id   AF-A0A1S2Q2S3-F1
#
_cell.length_a   1.000
_cell.length_b   1.000
_cell.length_c   1.000
_cell.angle_alpha   90.00
_cell.angle_beta   90.00
_cell.angle_gamma   90.00
#
_symmetry.space_group_name_H-M   'P 1'
#
loop_
_entity.id
_entity.type
_entity.pdbx_description
1 polymer ?
#
loop_
_entity_poly.entity_id
_entity_poly.type
_entity_poly.pdbx_seq_one_letter_code
_entity_poly.pdbx_strand_id
1 'polypeptide(L)'
;MTSIAFARWPYDRPADASPLSQPFFQHAFPAGTAIAVASGLVGYVLVLRAQVFTGDALSHGACTGAMAALVRGADLRLGLFAAPIARALLFGAFGRRAQPDDVVIGSVFSWTLGLGAFFITLYMTSRCTTNGTRG
;
A
#
# COMPACT_ATOMS: atom_id res chain seq x y z
N MET A 1 -19.12 -35.69 26.38
CA MET A 1 -18.77 -34.42 27.06
C MET A 1 -17.24 -34.30 27.06
N THR A 2 -16.66 -33.93 25.92
CA THR A 2 -15.21 -33.75 25.75
C THR A 2 -14.86 -32.29 26.00
N SER A 3 -14.25 -32.02 27.15
CA SER A 3 -13.72 -30.71 27.51
C SER A 3 -12.49 -30.41 26.65
N ILE A 4 -12.64 -29.50 25.69
CA ILE A 4 -11.53 -28.97 24.90
C ILE A 4 -10.70 -28.04 25.78
N ALA A 5 -9.57 -28.55 26.25
CA ALA A 5 -8.51 -27.76 26.88
C ALA A 5 -7.92 -26.80 25.84
N PHE A 6 -8.47 -25.58 25.77
CA PHE A 6 -7.89 -24.47 25.03
C PHE A 6 -6.52 -24.16 25.63
N ALA A 7 -5.49 -24.43 24.83
CA ALA A 7 -4.08 -24.29 25.12
C ALA A 7 -3.76 -23.18 26.13
N ARG A 8 -3.28 -23.57 27.32
CA ARG A 8 -2.60 -22.68 28.25
C ARG A 8 -1.33 -22.19 27.55
N TRP A 9 -1.40 -21.00 26.98
CA TRP A 9 -0.29 -20.37 26.27
C TRP A 9 0.93 -20.28 27.21
N PRO A 10 2.15 -20.68 26.79
CA PRO A 10 3.38 -20.61 27.61
C PRO A 10 3.89 -19.17 27.84
N TYR A 11 2.96 -18.24 28.03
CA TYR A 11 3.16 -16.82 27.97
C TYR A 11 2.92 -16.19 29.34
N ASP A 12 3.73 -16.60 30.29
CA ASP A 12 3.83 -15.93 31.58
C ASP A 12 4.90 -14.83 31.41
N ARG A 13 4.78 -13.92 30.40
CA ARG A 13 5.76 -12.82 30.30
C ARG A 13 5.61 -12.02 31.60
N PRO A 14 6.69 -11.85 32.37
CA PRO A 14 6.62 -11.08 33.59
C PRO A 14 6.19 -9.66 33.23
N ALA A 15 5.33 -9.07 34.05
CA ALA A 15 4.66 -7.80 33.80
C ALA A 15 5.62 -6.59 33.72
N ASP A 16 6.92 -6.81 33.83
CA ASP A 16 8.01 -5.84 33.76
C ASP A 16 8.58 -5.65 32.35
N ALA A 17 8.27 -6.54 31.39
CA ALA A 17 8.54 -6.32 29.97
C ALA A 17 7.58 -5.27 29.39
N SER A 18 7.74 -4.03 29.85
CA SER A 18 6.97 -2.88 29.41
C SER A 18 7.18 -2.70 27.90
N PRO A 19 6.13 -2.81 27.06
CA PRO A 19 6.24 -2.81 25.60
C PRO A 19 6.87 -1.52 25.04
N LEU A 20 6.89 -0.46 25.86
CA LEU A 20 7.50 0.84 25.60
C LEU A 20 9.04 0.83 25.58
N SER A 21 9.68 -0.14 26.24
CA SER A 21 11.15 -0.25 26.29
C SER A 21 11.76 -0.89 25.04
N GLN A 22 10.92 -1.41 24.14
CA GLN A 22 11.39 -2.05 22.92
C GLN A 22 11.86 -1.00 21.88
N PRO A 23 13.01 -1.22 21.22
CA PRO A 23 13.58 -0.25 20.28
C PRO A 23 12.66 0.02 19.07
N PHE A 24 11.87 -0.97 18.63
CA PHE A 24 10.88 -0.75 17.57
C PHE A 24 9.78 0.23 17.99
N PHE A 25 9.37 0.19 19.26
CA PHE A 25 8.30 1.05 19.78
C PHE A 25 8.77 2.51 19.85
N GLN A 26 10.04 2.72 20.22
CA GLN A 26 10.68 4.03 20.25
C GLN A 26 10.79 4.68 18.87
N HIS A 27 10.94 3.89 17.80
CA HIS A 27 10.93 4.41 16.43
C HIS A 27 9.52 4.54 15.85
N ALA A 28 8.63 3.59 16.16
CA ALA A 28 7.27 3.57 15.63
C ALA A 28 6.41 4.70 16.19
N PHE A 29 6.58 5.06 17.47
CA PHE A 29 5.79 6.12 18.11
C PHE A 29 5.98 7.50 17.44
N PRO A 30 7.20 8.07 17.32
CA PRO A 30 7.38 9.36 16.66
C PRO A 30 7.04 9.31 15.17
N ALA A 31 7.37 8.22 14.48
CA ALA A 31 7.04 8.07 13.06
C ALA A 31 5.52 8.04 12.85
N GLY A 32 4.79 7.27 13.65
CA GLY A 32 3.34 7.16 13.60
C GLY A 32 2.64 8.48 13.93
N THR A 33 3.11 9.21 14.95
CA THR A 33 2.56 10.53 15.28
C THR A 33 2.75 11.53 14.13
N ALA A 34 3.93 11.55 13.51
CA ALA A 34 4.19 12.43 12.35
C ALA A 34 3.27 12.09 11.17
N ILE A 35 3.08 10.81 10.87
CA ILE A 35 2.19 10.33 9.80
C ILE A 35 0.73 10.67 10.12
N ALA A 36 0.29 10.53 11.36
CA ALA A 36 -1.08 10.84 11.79
C ALA A 36 -1.43 12.33 11.55
N VAL A 37 -0.52 13.24 11.90
CA VAL A 37 -0.70 14.69 11.66
C VAL A 37 -0.77 14.98 10.17
N ALA A 38 0.16 14.42 9.39
CA ALA A 38 0.17 14.59 7.94
C ALA A 38 -1.12 14.06 7.28
N SER A 39 -1.57 12.87 7.68
CA SER A 39 -2.80 12.25 7.18
C SER A 39 -4.05 13.05 7.52
N GLY A 40 -4.11 13.67 8.71
CA GLY A 40 -5.22 14.53 9.10
C GLY A 40 -5.33 15.78 8.22
N LEU A 41 -4.21 16.45 7.96
CA LEU A 41 -4.17 17.65 7.11
C LEU A 41 -4.54 17.33 5.66
N VAL A 42 -3.98 16.24 5.11
CA VAL A 42 -4.26 15.81 3.74
C VAL A 42 -5.72 15.36 3.61
N GLY A 43 -6.24 14.58 4.56
CA GLY A 43 -7.62 14.10 4.56
C GLY A 43 -8.64 15.24 4.53
N TYR A 44 -8.40 16.31 5.31
CA TYR A 44 -9.26 17.50 5.30
C TYR A 44 -9.39 18.12 3.90
N VAL A 45 -8.27 18.27 3.17
CA VAL A 45 -8.25 18.80 1.81
C VAL A 45 -8.95 17.85 0.83
N LEU A 46 -8.78 16.54 0.97
CA LEU A 46 -9.43 15.55 0.11
C LEU A 46 -10.96 15.58 0.26
N VAL A 47 -11.47 15.75 1.49
CA VAL A 47 -12.91 15.85 1.76
C VAL A 47 -13.50 17.12 1.12
N LEU A 48 -12.86 18.28 1.31
CA LEU A 48 -13.32 19.53 0.71
C LEU A 48 -13.31 19.52 -0.82
N ARG A 49 -12.48 18.67 -1.43
CA ARG A 49 -12.38 18.51 -2.89
C ARG A 49 -13.24 17.39 -3.46
N ALA A 50 -14.03 16.69 -2.63
CA ALA A 50 -14.76 15.47 -2.97
C ALA A 50 -13.89 14.28 -3.46
N GLN A 51 -12.56 14.37 -3.41
CA GLN A 51 -11.63 13.40 -3.98
C GLN A 51 -11.32 12.21 -3.06
N VAL A 52 -12.32 11.64 -2.38
CA VAL A 52 -12.14 10.65 -1.30
C VAL A 52 -11.51 9.34 -1.81
N PHE A 53 -11.77 8.96 -3.06
CA PHE A 53 -11.21 7.75 -3.68
C PHE A 53 -9.71 7.84 -4.03
N THR A 54 -9.11 9.03 -3.94
CA THR A 54 -7.70 9.24 -4.29
C THR A 54 -6.75 8.46 -3.38
N GLY A 55 -7.05 8.35 -2.09
CA GLY A 55 -6.19 7.64 -1.13
C GLY A 55 -6.16 6.13 -1.37
N ASP A 56 -7.31 5.55 -1.70
CA ASP A 56 -7.43 4.15 -2.06
C ASP A 56 -6.67 3.86 -3.38
N ALA A 57 -6.85 4.73 -4.37
CA ALA A 57 -6.15 4.65 -5.65
C ALA A 57 -4.63 4.81 -5.55
N LEU A 58 -4.14 5.64 -4.63
CA LEU A 58 -2.71 5.82 -4.41
C LEU A 58 -2.07 4.57 -3.79
N SER A 59 -2.79 3.90 -2.88
CA SER A 59 -2.33 2.69 -2.19
C SER A 59 -2.20 1.51 -3.16
N HIS A 60 -3.23 1.29 -3.98
CA HIS A 60 -3.17 0.30 -5.06
C HIS A 60 -2.13 0.71 -6.12
N GLY A 61 -1.98 1.99 -6.40
CA GLY A 61 -0.95 2.53 -7.27
C GLY A 61 0.48 2.24 -6.82
N ALA A 62 0.73 2.29 -5.51
CA ALA A 62 2.02 1.98 -4.93
C ALA A 62 2.32 0.49 -5.02
N CYS A 63 1.36 -0.38 -4.69
CA CYS A 63 1.51 -1.83 -4.81
C CYS A 63 1.79 -2.27 -6.26
N THR A 64 1.03 -1.74 -7.21
CA THR A 64 1.21 -2.03 -8.64
C THR A 64 2.55 -1.51 -9.18
N GLY A 65 2.97 -0.30 -8.78
CA GLY A 65 4.28 0.25 -9.13
C GLY A 65 5.45 -0.56 -8.55
N ALA A 66 5.30 -1.05 -7.33
CA ALA A 66 6.27 -1.93 -6.69
C ALA A 66 6.43 -3.26 -7.46
N MET A 67 5.32 -3.86 -7.89
CA MET A 67 5.34 -5.06 -8.76
C MET A 67 5.94 -4.80 -10.13
N ALA A 68 5.67 -3.64 -10.73
CA ALA A 68 6.26 -3.24 -12.01
C ALA A 68 7.79 -3.07 -11.92
N ALA A 69 8.30 -2.53 -10.81
CA ALA A 69 9.73 -2.42 -10.55
C ALA A 69 10.38 -3.81 -10.36
N LEU A 70 9.71 -4.72 -9.65
CA LEU A 70 10.13 -6.12 -9.50
C LEU A 70 10.29 -6.83 -10.85
N VAL A 71 9.31 -6.69 -11.74
CA VAL A 71 9.36 -7.31 -13.08
C VAL A 71 10.48 -6.70 -13.94
N ARG A 72 10.85 -5.44 -13.69
CA ARG A 72 11.99 -4.78 -14.36
C ARG A 72 13.34 -5.12 -13.74
N GLY A 73 13.39 -5.90 -12.66
CA GLY A 73 14.62 -6.26 -11.95
C GLY A 73 15.21 -5.14 -11.10
N ALA A 74 14.44 -4.10 -10.79
CA ALA A 74 14.85 -2.97 -9.97
C ALA A 74 14.44 -3.16 -8.50
N ASP A 75 15.03 -2.34 -7.61
CA ASP A 75 14.68 -2.33 -6.19
C ASP A 75 13.19 -2.05 -5.96
N LEU A 76 12.56 -2.93 -5.17
CA LEU A 76 11.13 -2.83 -4.79
C LEU A 76 10.79 -1.47 -4.17
N ARG A 77 11.70 -0.95 -3.35
CA ARG A 77 11.54 0.32 -2.65
C ARG A 77 11.37 1.49 -3.62
N LEU A 78 12.14 1.49 -4.73
CA LEU A 78 12.05 2.55 -5.73
C LEU A 78 10.69 2.55 -6.42
N GLY A 79 10.17 1.38 -6.79
CA GLY A 79 8.82 1.27 -7.38
C GLY A 79 7.72 1.73 -6.42
N LEU A 80 7.85 1.36 -5.15
CA LEU A 80 6.88 1.71 -4.11
C LEU A 80 6.80 3.22 -3.85
N PHE A 81 7.91 3.95 -3.88
CA PHE A 81 7.92 5.40 -3.67
C PHE A 81 7.68 6.19 -4.97
N ALA A 82 8.30 5.78 -6.09
CA ALA A 82 8.22 6.55 -7.33
C ALA A 82 6.81 6.55 -7.94
N ALA A 83 6.09 5.44 -7.88
CA ALA A 83 4.76 5.33 -8.48
C ALA A 83 3.70 6.26 -7.83
N PRO A 84 3.53 6.31 -6.50
CA PRO A 84 2.61 7.25 -5.87
C PRO A 84 3.07 8.70 -6.01
N ILE A 85 4.39 8.99 -6.00
CA ILE A 85 4.91 10.34 -6.24
C ILE A 85 4.57 10.81 -7.66
N ALA A 86 4.83 9.99 -8.68
CA ALA A 86 4.49 10.31 -10.06
C ALA A 86 2.99 10.55 -10.25
N ARG A 87 2.15 9.74 -9.58
CA ARG A 87 0.70 9.86 -9.60
C ARG A 87 0.19 11.11 -8.89
N ALA A 88 0.79 11.44 -7.74
CA ALA A 88 0.49 12.68 -7.01
C ALA A 88 0.90 13.93 -7.81
N LEU A 89 2.06 13.90 -8.49
CA LEU A 89 2.49 14.95 -9.42
C LEU A 89 1.53 15.10 -10.59
N LEU A 90 1.07 13.99 -11.17
CA LEU A 90 0.08 14.00 -12.24
C LEU A 90 -1.23 14.68 -11.76
N PHE A 91 -1.73 14.28 -10.59
CA PHE A 91 -2.94 14.89 -10.02
C PHE A 91 -2.73 16.37 -9.68
N GLY A 92 -1.57 16.75 -9.16
CA GLY A 92 -1.21 18.15 -8.87
C GLY A 92 -1.08 19.03 -10.11
N ALA A 93 -0.53 18.48 -11.21
CA ALA A 93 -0.37 19.20 -12.47
C ALA A 93 -1.71 19.43 -13.20
N PHE A 94 -2.62 18.45 -13.17
CA PHE A 94 -3.95 18.56 -13.77
C PHE A 94 -4.96 19.34 -12.92
N GLY A 95 -4.77 19.40 -11.59
CA GLY A 95 -5.69 20.03 -10.65
C GLY A 95 -5.80 21.56 -10.70
N ARG A 96 -5.01 22.25 -11.55
CA ARG A 96 -5.09 23.72 -11.70
C ARG A 96 -6.10 24.17 -12.75
N ARG A 97 -6.70 23.25 -13.52
CA ARG A 97 -7.69 23.57 -14.56
C ARG A 97 -8.92 22.66 -14.57
N ALA A 98 -8.84 21.48 -13.97
CA ALA A 98 -9.99 20.61 -13.79
C ALA A 98 -10.32 20.57 -12.29
N GLN A 99 -11.56 20.92 -11.93
CA GLN A 99 -12.25 20.25 -10.83
C GLN A 99 -12.09 18.75 -11.15
N PRO A 100 -11.28 17.98 -10.43
CA PRO A 100 -11.12 16.57 -10.75
C PRO A 100 -12.44 15.90 -10.44
N ASP A 101 -13.32 15.77 -11.43
CA ASP A 101 -14.57 15.04 -11.28
C ASP A 101 -14.21 13.62 -10.80
N ASP A 102 -14.95 13.11 -9.82
CA ASP A 102 -14.74 11.78 -9.23
C ASP A 102 -14.62 10.67 -10.30
N VAL A 103 -15.20 10.90 -11.47
CA VAL A 103 -15.12 10.05 -12.67
C VAL A 103 -13.68 9.90 -13.21
N VAL A 104 -12.87 10.97 -13.20
CA VAL A 104 -11.48 10.90 -13.66
C VAL A 104 -10.63 10.11 -12.67
N ILE A 105 -10.83 10.31 -11.37
CA ILE A 105 -10.15 9.51 -10.34
C ILE A 105 -10.59 8.04 -10.45
N GLY A 106 -11.90 7.78 -10.60
CA GLY A 106 -12.45 6.44 -10.76
C GLY A 106 -11.89 5.71 -11.98
N SER A 107 -11.79 6.38 -13.14
CA SER A 107 -11.24 5.78 -14.36
C SER A 107 -9.74 5.45 -14.24
N VAL A 108 -8.93 6.34 -13.65
CA VAL A 108 -7.51 6.08 -13.37
C VAL A 108 -7.33 4.95 -12.35
N PHE A 109 -8.23 4.85 -11.37
CA PHE A 109 -8.24 3.78 -10.39
C PHE A 109 -8.52 2.41 -11.04
N SER A 110 -9.58 2.31 -11.85
CA SER A 110 -9.90 1.08 -12.59
C SER A 110 -8.75 0.64 -13.51
N TRP A 111 -8.10 1.58 -14.19
CA TRP A 111 -6.94 1.28 -15.02
C TRP A 111 -5.76 0.72 -14.20
N THR A 112 -5.53 1.27 -13.01
CA THR A 112 -4.47 0.82 -12.10
C THR A 112 -4.71 -0.59 -11.58
N LEU A 113 -5.94 -0.90 -11.16
CA LEU A 113 -6.31 -2.25 -10.73
C LEU A 113 -6.13 -3.25 -11.88
N GLY A 114 -6.51 -2.87 -13.10
CA GLY A 114 -6.27 -3.66 -14.31
C GLY A 114 -4.77 -3.92 -14.57
N LEU A 115 -3.92 -2.90 -14.47
CA LEU A 115 -2.47 -3.05 -14.60
C LEU A 115 -1.87 -3.96 -13.52
N GLY A 116 -2.37 -3.87 -12.28
CA GLY A 116 -1.94 -4.74 -11.20
C GLY A 116 -2.24 -6.22 -11.48
N ALA A 117 -3.48 -6.51 -11.88
CA ALA A 117 -3.88 -7.86 -12.27
C ALA A 117 -3.07 -8.38 -13.48
N PHE A 118 -2.77 -7.51 -14.45
CA PHE A 118 -1.91 -7.83 -15.59
C PHE A 118 -0.50 -8.24 -15.15
N PHE A 119 0.15 -7.48 -14.28
CA PHE A 119 1.49 -7.81 -13.77
C PHE A 119 1.51 -9.11 -12.96
N ILE A 120 0.50 -9.33 -12.11
CA ILE A 120 0.36 -10.59 -11.35
C ILE A 120 0.25 -11.77 -12.31
N THR A 121 -0.59 -11.64 -13.35
CA THR A 121 -0.80 -12.68 -14.35
C THR A 121 0.48 -12.95 -15.14
N LEU A 122 1.18 -11.90 -15.58
CA LEU A 122 2.45 -12.02 -16.28
C LEU A 122 3.49 -12.76 -15.43
N TYR A 123 3.63 -12.39 -14.15
CA TYR A 123 4.57 -13.03 -13.24
C TYR A 123 4.24 -14.52 -13.02
N MET A 124 2.96 -14.87 -12.86
CA MET A 124 2.52 -16.26 -12.76
C MET A 124 2.76 -17.03 -14.06
N THR A 125 2.38 -16.49 -15.21
CA THR A 125 2.56 -17.14 -16.52
C THR A 125 4.04 -17.38 -16.83
N SER A 126 4.92 -16.40 -16.58
CA SER A 126 6.37 -16.58 -16.77
C SER A 126 6.95 -17.71 -15.91
N ARG A 127 6.44 -17.91 -14.69
CA ARG A 127 6.81 -19.03 -13.81
C ARG A 127 6.28 -20.37 -14.32
N CYS A 128 5.07 -20.40 -14.88
CA CYS A 128 4.44 -21.61 -15.40
C CYS A 128 5.06 -22.10 -16.73
N THR A 129 5.44 -21.21 -17.64
CA THR A 129 6.12 -21.58 -18.91
C THR A 129 7.50 -22.19 -18.68
N THR A 130 8.22 -21.75 -17.65
CA THR A 130 9.54 -22.29 -17.26
C THR A 130 9.45 -23.73 -16.74
N ASN A 131 8.33 -24.13 -16.11
CA ASN A 131 8.15 -25.48 -15.56
C ASN A 131 7.53 -26.48 -16.56
N GLY A 132 6.85 -26.01 -17.62
CA GLY A 132 6.21 -26.87 -18.62
C GLY A 132 7.12 -27.41 -19.73
N THR A 133 8.36 -26.90 -19.85
CA THR A 133 9.34 -27.30 -20.88
C THR A 133 10.38 -28.31 -20.37
N ARG A 134 10.12 -28.94 -19.21
CA ARG A 134 10.95 -30.00 -18.59
C ARG A 134 10.13 -31.23 -18.17
N GLY A 135 9.11 -31.60 -18.93
CA GLY A 135 8.29 -32.80 -18.74
C GLY A 135 8.19 -33.59 -20.03
#